data_AF-A0A6A4GSG1-F1
#
_entry.id   AF-A0A6A4GSG1-F1
#
_cell.length_a   1.000
_cell.length_b   1.000
_cell.length_c   1.000
_cell.angle_alpha   90.00
_cell.angle_beta   90.00
_cell.angle_gamma   90.00
#
_symmetry.space_group_name_H-M   'P 1'
#
loop_
_entity.id
_entity.type
_entity.pdbx_description
1 polymer ?
#
loop_
_entity_poly.entity_id
_entity_poly.type
_entity_poly.pdbx_seq_one_letter_code
_entity_poly.pdbx_strand_id
1 'polypeptide(L)'
;MSTFDAKDIARALAYQLTAHCIPSADPYIGGNLHITGFEERQMIRNSMDFEEFDDREAIEGYVQWCVDFRNAQRSLWDSERAPIEHAIFQQSVILFKRHHHRPVTPEVSVRLQAAAKVRANEKLRRMKQKDIEGWKQKHAESSKKQGLVLKTEEEAQTECSSEDLTIT
;
A
#
# COMPACT_ATOMS: atom_id res chain seq x y z
N MET A 1 8.66 -10.72 -18.80
CA MET A 1 7.66 -10.27 -17.81
C MET A 1 8.34 -9.24 -16.92
N SER A 2 7.83 -8.01 -16.86
CA SER A 2 8.39 -6.99 -15.98
C SER A 2 8.14 -7.42 -14.53
N THR A 3 9.20 -7.72 -13.79
CA THR A 3 9.10 -8.09 -12.38
C THR A 3 8.87 -6.82 -11.58
N PHE A 4 7.66 -6.66 -11.04
CA PHE A 4 7.37 -5.57 -10.12
C PHE A 4 8.26 -5.66 -8.88
N ASP A 5 8.79 -4.54 -8.40
CA ASP A 5 9.40 -4.50 -7.07
C ASP A 5 8.30 -4.72 -6.03
N ALA A 6 8.49 -5.72 -5.17
CA ALA A 6 7.60 -5.99 -4.05
C ALA A 6 7.39 -4.75 -3.16
N LYS A 7 8.40 -3.87 -3.07
CA LYS A 7 8.29 -2.60 -2.33
C LYS A 7 7.29 -1.65 -2.97
N ASP A 8 7.24 -1.58 -4.30
CA ASP A 8 6.31 -0.69 -5.00
C ASP A 8 4.87 -1.19 -4.88
N ILE A 9 4.66 -2.51 -4.98
CA ILE A 9 3.35 -3.13 -4.73
C ILE A 9 2.91 -2.86 -3.29
N ALA A 10 3.78 -3.11 -2.30
CA ALA A 10 3.48 -2.89 -0.88
C ALA A 10 3.19 -1.43 -0.58
N ARG A 11 3.92 -0.50 -1.20
CA ARG A 11 3.72 0.94 -1.07
C ARG A 11 2.39 1.37 -1.67
N ALA A 12 2.10 0.96 -2.90
CA ALA A 12 0.84 1.28 -3.57
C ALA A 12 -0.36 0.74 -2.79
N LEU A 13 -0.28 -0.52 -2.33
CA LEU A 13 -1.30 -1.10 -1.46
C LEU A 13 -1.46 -0.28 -0.17
N ALA A 14 -0.38 0.05 0.53
CA ALA A 14 -0.45 0.83 1.77
C ALA A 14 -1.18 2.17 1.57
N TYR A 15 -0.79 2.95 0.55
CA TYR A 15 -1.45 4.22 0.26
C TYR A 15 -2.94 4.05 -0.03
N GLN A 16 -3.29 3.06 -0.84
CA GLN A 16 -4.66 2.78 -1.20
C GLN A 16 -5.53 2.41 0.00
N LEU A 17 -4.98 1.66 0.95
CA LEU A 17 -5.68 1.27 2.17
C LEU A 17 -5.84 2.43 3.15
N THR A 18 -4.92 3.38 3.14
CA THR A 18 -4.93 4.54 4.04
C THR A 18 -5.52 5.80 3.43
N ALA A 19 -5.91 5.76 2.15
CA ALA A 19 -6.56 6.87 1.47
C ALA A 19 -7.83 7.29 2.23
N HIS A 20 -8.20 8.58 2.15
CA HIS A 20 -9.37 9.12 2.83
C HIS A 20 -10.64 8.32 2.46
N CYS A 21 -11.00 7.40 3.33
CA CYS A 21 -12.16 6.52 3.19
C CYS A 21 -13.03 6.69 4.42
N ILE A 22 -14.34 6.52 4.23
CA ILE A 22 -15.31 6.50 5.32
C ILE A 22 -14.88 5.41 6.32
N PRO A 23 -14.84 5.70 7.64
CA PRO A 23 -14.58 4.69 8.65
C PRO A 23 -15.51 3.49 8.42
N SER A 24 -14.97 2.26 8.49
CA SER A 24 -15.66 0.99 8.21
C SER A 24 -15.95 0.62 6.74
N ALA A 25 -15.67 1.48 5.76
CA ALA A 25 -15.75 1.09 4.34
C ALA A 25 -14.73 -0.01 4.02
N ASP A 26 -15.11 -1.05 3.25
CA ASP A 26 -14.17 -2.11 2.85
C ASP A 26 -13.05 -1.51 2.00
N PRO A 27 -11.77 -1.58 2.41
CA PRO A 27 -10.65 -1.04 1.64
C PRO A 27 -10.49 -1.70 0.27
N TYR A 28 -10.95 -2.94 0.13
CA TYR A 28 -11.03 -3.64 -1.14
C TYR A 28 -11.95 -2.93 -2.13
N ILE A 29 -13.03 -2.32 -1.61
CA ILE A 29 -13.98 -1.53 -2.39
C ILE A 29 -13.44 -0.12 -2.62
N GLY A 30 -13.00 0.57 -1.56
CA GLY A 30 -12.50 1.95 -1.66
C GLY A 30 -11.26 2.11 -2.55
N GLY A 31 -10.45 1.06 -2.67
CA GLY A 31 -9.31 1.01 -3.59
C GLY A 31 -9.60 0.40 -4.96
N ASN A 32 -10.88 0.15 -5.28
CA ASN A 32 -11.32 -0.49 -6.52
C ASN A 32 -10.71 -1.88 -6.80
N LEU A 33 -10.08 -2.55 -5.83
CA LEU A 33 -9.47 -3.88 -6.05
C LEU A 33 -10.51 -4.95 -6.38
N HIS A 34 -11.76 -4.73 -5.99
CA HIS A 34 -12.90 -5.56 -6.36
C HIS A 34 -13.20 -5.63 -7.86
N ILE A 35 -12.80 -4.61 -8.62
CA ILE A 35 -12.99 -4.58 -10.07
C ILE A 35 -11.93 -5.46 -10.71
N THR A 36 -12.36 -6.45 -11.49
CA THR A 36 -11.48 -7.47 -12.12
C THR A 36 -11.92 -7.78 -13.56
N GLY A 37 -11.04 -8.43 -14.34
CA GLY A 37 -11.39 -8.96 -15.65
C GLY A 37 -11.67 -7.86 -16.68
N PHE A 38 -12.74 -8.04 -17.47
CA PHE A 38 -13.08 -7.10 -18.56
C PHE A 38 -13.38 -5.69 -18.04
N GLU A 39 -14.11 -5.58 -16.94
CA GLU A 39 -14.47 -4.29 -16.33
C GLU A 39 -13.23 -3.50 -15.90
N GLU A 40 -12.25 -4.19 -15.30
CA GLU A 40 -10.98 -3.59 -14.90
C GLU A 40 -10.21 -3.04 -16.10
N ARG A 41 -10.16 -3.80 -17.20
CA ARG A 41 -9.51 -3.34 -18.43
C ARG A 41 -10.18 -2.10 -19.00
N GLN A 42 -11.52 -2.06 -19.02
CA GLN A 42 -12.27 -0.90 -19.51
C GLN A 42 -12.07 0.31 -18.60
N MET A 43 -12.09 0.12 -17.28
CA MET A 43 -11.81 1.18 -16.32
C MET A 43 -10.42 1.79 -16.56
N ILE A 44 -9.39 0.96 -16.72
CA ILE A 44 -8.02 1.43 -17.01
C ILE A 44 -8.00 2.19 -18.33
N ARG A 45 -8.60 1.62 -19.39
CA ARG A 45 -8.62 2.25 -20.70
C ARG A 45 -9.31 3.62 -20.69
N ASN A 46 -10.46 3.72 -20.02
CA ASN A 46 -11.22 4.96 -19.97
C ASN A 46 -10.63 6.00 -19.02
N SER A 47 -9.71 5.60 -18.14
CA SER A 47 -9.03 6.50 -17.21
C SER A 47 -7.84 7.23 -17.82
N MET A 48 -7.43 6.85 -19.04
CA MET A 48 -6.27 7.40 -19.72
C MET A 48 -6.66 8.13 -20.98
N ASP A 49 -5.97 9.23 -21.22
CA ASP A 49 -6.02 9.92 -22.50
C ASP A 49 -4.95 9.30 -23.40
N PHE A 50 -5.36 8.34 -24.23
CA PHE A 50 -4.44 7.63 -25.13
C PHE A 50 -4.12 8.42 -26.41
N GLU A 51 -4.49 9.69 -26.49
CA GLU A 51 -4.10 10.56 -27.62
C GLU A 51 -2.57 10.66 -27.81
N GLU A 52 -1.77 10.34 -26.78
CA GLU A 52 -0.30 10.25 -26.86
C GLU A 52 0.25 8.90 -27.37
N PHE A 53 -0.59 7.86 -27.49
CA PHE A 53 -0.17 6.53 -27.93
C PHE A 53 -0.76 6.19 -29.31
N ASP A 54 0.00 6.42 -30.38
CA ASP A 54 -0.38 5.99 -31.75
C ASP A 54 -0.33 4.46 -31.94
N ASP A 55 0.30 3.73 -31.00
CA ASP A 55 0.48 2.28 -31.07
C ASP A 55 -0.50 1.53 -30.16
N ARG A 56 -1.43 0.79 -30.79
CA ARG A 56 -2.39 -0.07 -30.09
C ARG A 56 -1.73 -1.18 -29.29
N GLU A 57 -0.57 -1.69 -29.71
CA GLU A 57 0.15 -2.73 -29.00
C GLU A 57 0.78 -2.18 -27.70
N ALA A 58 1.30 -0.95 -27.75
CA ALA A 58 1.81 -0.26 -26.56
C ALA A 58 0.70 0.02 -25.54
N ILE A 59 -0.49 0.46 -26.00
CA ILE A 59 -1.67 0.66 -25.14
C ILE A 59 -2.05 -0.65 -24.45
N GLU A 60 -2.12 -1.76 -25.19
CA GLU A 60 -2.52 -3.04 -24.63
C GLU A 60 -1.47 -3.59 -23.66
N GLY A 61 -0.18 -3.39 -23.96
CA GLY A 61 0.92 -3.70 -23.06
C GLY A 61 0.83 -2.93 -21.75
N TYR A 62 0.49 -1.64 -21.79
CA TYR A 62 0.27 -0.83 -20.61
C TYR A 62 -0.95 -1.30 -19.78
N VAL A 63 -2.08 -1.53 -20.44
CA VAL A 63 -3.29 -2.04 -19.78
C VAL A 63 -3.00 -3.37 -19.07
N GLN A 64 -2.27 -4.27 -19.74
CA GLN A 64 -1.87 -5.55 -19.15
C GLN A 64 -0.95 -5.35 -17.93
N TRP A 65 0.02 -4.44 -18.03
CA TRP A 65 0.90 -4.10 -16.91
C TRP A 65 0.11 -3.60 -15.70
N CYS A 66 -0.88 -2.73 -15.89
CA CYS A 66 -1.75 -2.26 -14.81
C CYS A 66 -2.57 -3.39 -14.18
N VAL A 67 -3.12 -4.30 -15.00
CA VAL A 67 -3.87 -5.47 -14.52
C VAL A 67 -2.97 -6.37 -13.68
N ASP A 68 -1.76 -6.66 -14.15
CA ASP A 68 -0.81 -7.52 -13.44
C ASP A 68 -0.35 -6.88 -12.12
N PHE A 69 -0.13 -5.56 -12.11
CA PHE A 69 0.21 -4.81 -10.88
C PHE A 69 -0.92 -4.90 -9.85
N ARG A 70 -2.17 -4.70 -10.29
CA ARG A 70 -3.35 -4.77 -9.41
C ARG A 70 -3.63 -6.20 -8.93
N ASN A 71 -3.36 -7.20 -9.75
CA ASN A 71 -3.38 -8.61 -9.33
C ASN A 71 -2.36 -8.85 -8.21
N ALA A 72 -1.14 -8.33 -8.34
CA ALA A 72 -0.13 -8.44 -7.29
C ALA A 72 -0.58 -7.73 -5.99
N GLN A 73 -1.21 -6.56 -6.09
CA GLN A 73 -1.80 -5.88 -4.93
C GLN A 73 -2.91 -6.71 -4.26
N ARG A 74 -3.79 -7.34 -5.04
CA ARG A 74 -4.84 -8.25 -4.53
C ARG A 74 -4.24 -9.44 -3.78
N SER A 75 -3.26 -10.11 -4.39
CA SER A 75 -2.58 -11.24 -3.75
C SER A 75 -1.86 -10.83 -2.46
N LEU A 76 -1.20 -9.66 -2.45
CA LEU A 76 -0.56 -9.14 -1.25
C LEU A 76 -1.61 -8.83 -0.17
N TRP A 77 -2.70 -8.15 -0.53
CA TRP A 77 -3.80 -7.85 0.38
C TRP A 77 -4.34 -9.11 1.07
N ASP A 78 -4.64 -10.16 0.30
CA ASP A 78 -5.16 -11.40 0.89
C ASP A 78 -4.14 -12.11 1.77
N SER A 79 -2.87 -12.15 1.36
CA SER A 79 -1.81 -12.79 2.15
C SER A 79 -1.55 -12.08 3.49
N GLU A 80 -1.69 -10.75 3.55
CA GLU A 80 -1.53 -9.99 4.79
C GLU A 80 -2.81 -9.99 5.65
N ARG A 81 -3.99 -9.94 5.03
CA ARG A 81 -5.28 -9.88 5.74
C ARG A 81 -5.69 -11.23 6.33
N ALA A 82 -5.54 -12.32 5.58
CA ALA A 82 -5.99 -13.66 5.98
C ALA A 82 -5.50 -14.11 7.37
N PRO A 83 -4.20 -14.01 7.72
CA PRO A 83 -3.73 -14.41 9.05
C PRO A 83 -4.32 -13.54 10.17
N ILE A 84 -4.55 -12.25 9.91
CA ILE A 84 -5.16 -11.32 10.88
C ILE A 84 -6.64 -11.70 11.10
N GLU A 85 -7.38 -11.92 10.02
CA GLU A 85 -8.78 -12.35 10.08
C GLU A 85 -8.92 -13.67 10.84
N HIS A 86 -8.09 -14.65 10.51
CA HIS A 86 -8.12 -15.96 11.16
C HIS A 86 -7.92 -15.85 12.68
N ALA A 87 -6.92 -15.09 13.12
CA ALA A 87 -6.66 -14.88 14.55
C ALA A 87 -7.85 -14.21 15.27
N ILE A 88 -8.45 -13.18 14.66
CA ILE A 88 -9.61 -12.47 15.23
C ILE A 88 -10.85 -13.37 15.26
N PHE A 89 -11.06 -14.18 14.23
CA PHE A 89 -12.18 -15.13 14.18
C PHE A 89 -12.08 -16.16 15.31
N GLN A 90 -10.91 -16.80 15.48
CA GLN A 90 -10.68 -17.77 16.55
C GLN A 90 -10.94 -17.15 17.93
N GLN A 91 -10.43 -15.94 18.17
CA GLN A 91 -10.67 -15.23 19.44
C GLN A 91 -12.15 -14.95 19.66
N SER A 92 -12.87 -14.55 18.60
CA SER A 92 -14.30 -14.25 18.67
C SER A 92 -15.15 -15.48 18.97
N VAL A 93 -14.78 -16.65 18.41
CA VAL A 93 -15.41 -17.94 18.72
C VAL A 93 -15.20 -18.32 20.19
N ILE A 94 -13.99 -18.14 20.73
CA ILE A 94 -13.69 -18.41 22.14
C ILE A 94 -14.54 -17.51 23.05
N LEU A 95 -14.59 -16.21 22.77
CA LEU A 95 -15.40 -15.26 23.54
C LEU A 95 -16.89 -15.59 23.47
N PHE A 96 -17.41 -15.94 22.29
CA PHE A 96 -18.80 -16.32 22.13
C PHE A 96 -19.17 -17.53 22.99
N LYS A 97 -18.37 -18.60 22.93
CA LYS A 97 -18.58 -19.80 23.75
C LYS A 97 -18.55 -19.50 25.25
N ARG A 98 -17.62 -18.64 25.67
CA ARG A 98 -17.47 -18.22 27.08
C ARG A 98 -18.66 -17.41 27.59
N HIS A 99 -19.19 -16.48 26.79
CA HIS A 99 -20.25 -15.57 27.23
C HIS A 99 -21.65 -16.13 27.07
N HIS A 100 -21.90 -16.96 26.06
CA HIS A 100 -23.24 -17.45 25.75
C HIS A 100 -23.49 -18.90 26.19
N HIS A 101 -22.44 -19.65 26.52
CA HIS A 101 -22.52 -21.08 26.88
C HIS A 101 -23.30 -21.93 25.86
N ARG A 102 -23.23 -21.54 24.58
CA ARG A 102 -23.94 -22.18 23.46
C ARG A 102 -22.94 -22.59 22.37
N PRO A 103 -23.24 -23.65 21.60
CA PRO A 103 -22.45 -23.97 20.42
C PRO A 103 -22.56 -22.83 19.38
N VAL A 104 -21.51 -22.67 18.59
CA VAL A 104 -21.52 -21.75 17.45
C VAL A 104 -22.30 -22.42 16.33
N THR A 105 -23.48 -21.90 16.01
CA THR A 105 -24.26 -22.34 14.84
C THR A 105 -23.62 -21.79 13.55
N PRO A 106 -23.96 -22.34 12.37
CA PRO A 106 -23.49 -21.81 11.09
C PRO A 106 -23.79 -20.32 10.92
N GLU A 107 -24.98 -19.86 11.30
CA GLU A 107 -25.38 -18.44 11.19
C GLU A 107 -24.52 -17.54 12.08
N VAL A 108 -24.24 -17.98 13.31
CA VAL A 108 -23.34 -17.27 14.22
C VAL A 108 -21.93 -17.26 13.65
N SER A 109 -21.45 -18.38 13.10
CA SER A 109 -20.12 -18.48 12.49
C SER A 109 -19.96 -17.47 11.35
N VAL A 110 -20.93 -17.37 10.44
CA VAL A 110 -20.92 -16.39 9.34
C VAL A 110 -20.85 -14.95 9.86
N ARG A 111 -21.63 -14.62 10.90
CA ARG A 111 -21.60 -13.29 11.52
C ARG A 111 -20.27 -12.99 12.19
N LEU A 112 -19.70 -13.95 12.92
CA LEU A 112 -18.39 -13.83 13.54
C LEU A 112 -17.28 -13.65 12.50
N GLN A 113 -17.35 -14.37 11.39
CA GLN A 113 -16.41 -14.24 10.28
C GLN A 113 -16.52 -12.86 9.60
N ALA A 114 -17.74 -12.38 9.32
CA ALA A 114 -17.95 -11.04 8.79
C ALA A 114 -17.37 -9.95 9.73
N ALA A 115 -17.61 -10.07 11.04
CA ALA A 115 -17.05 -9.16 12.03
C ALA A 115 -15.52 -9.26 12.10
N ALA A 116 -14.96 -10.47 11.99
CA ALA A 116 -13.51 -10.68 11.96
C ALA A 116 -12.87 -10.04 10.73
N LYS A 117 -13.48 -10.17 9.54
CA LYS A 117 -13.03 -9.52 8.30
C LYS A 117 -12.97 -8.00 8.44
N VAL A 118 -14.03 -7.36 8.96
CA VAL A 118 -14.06 -5.91 9.18
C VAL A 118 -12.93 -5.46 10.13
N ARG A 119 -12.76 -6.17 11.25
CA ARG A 119 -11.70 -5.86 12.22
C ARG A 119 -10.30 -6.10 11.65
N ALA A 120 -10.12 -7.13 10.82
CA ALA A 120 -8.86 -7.42 10.15
C ALA A 120 -8.48 -6.31 9.17
N ASN A 121 -9.43 -5.84 8.36
CA ASN A 121 -9.24 -4.71 7.45
C ASN A 121 -8.80 -3.45 8.20
N GLU A 122 -9.46 -3.15 9.32
CA GLU A 122 -9.12 -1.99 10.16
C GLU A 122 -7.73 -2.12 10.79
N LYS A 123 -7.39 -3.32 11.29
CA LYS A 123 -6.05 -3.57 11.85
C LYS A 123 -4.96 -3.45 10.79
N LEU A 124 -5.19 -4.01 9.60
CA LEU A 124 -4.26 -3.91 8.47
C LEU A 124 -4.06 -2.46 8.04
N ARG A 125 -5.13 -1.65 7.96
CA ARG A 125 -5.04 -0.20 7.70
C ARG A 125 -4.11 0.51 8.67
N ARG A 126 -4.27 0.27 9.98
CA ARG A 126 -3.40 0.88 11.01
C ARG A 126 -1.95 0.45 10.87
N MET A 127 -1.70 -0.81 10.49
CA MET A 127 -0.34 -1.29 10.22
C MET A 127 0.27 -0.54 9.02
N LYS A 128 -0.48 -0.41 7.92
CA LYS A 128 -0.01 0.32 6.73
C LYS A 128 0.18 1.81 6.95
N GLN A 129 -0.64 2.43 7.80
CA GLN A 129 -0.44 3.82 8.19
C GLN A 129 0.91 4.01 8.90
N LYS A 130 1.28 3.10 9.81
CA LYS A 130 2.60 3.12 10.45
C LYS A 130 3.73 2.89 9.45
N ASP A 131 3.54 2.01 8.47
CA ASP A 131 4.52 1.80 7.40
C ASP A 131 4.78 3.10 6.62
N ILE A 132 3.72 3.82 6.23
CA ILE A 132 3.81 5.10 5.52
C ILE A 132 4.52 6.16 6.36
N GLU A 133 4.16 6.27 7.65
CA GLU A 133 4.82 7.20 8.58
C GLU A 133 6.32 6.88 8.69
N GLY A 134 6.67 5.60 8.82
CA GLY A 134 8.06 5.15 8.85
C GLY A 134 8.82 5.45 7.56
N TRP A 135 8.17 5.34 6.39
CA TRP A 135 8.79 5.73 5.11
C TRP A 135 9.01 7.23 5.02
N LYS A 136 8.04 8.05 5.43
CA LYS A 136 8.16 9.51 5.47
C LYS A 136 9.32 9.95 6.37
N GLN A 137 9.45 9.34 7.54
CA GLN A 137 10.54 9.63 8.47
C GLN A 137 11.91 9.30 7.87
N LYS A 138 12.07 8.10 7.29
CA LYS A 138 13.33 7.69 6.64
C LYS A 138 13.70 8.61 5.48
N HIS A 139 12.71 9.05 4.71
CA HIS A 139 12.93 9.99 3.61
C HIS A 139 13.42 11.35 4.14
N ALA A 140 12.77 11.89 5.16
CA ALA A 140 13.17 13.15 5.79
C ALA A 140 14.58 13.10 6.40
N GLU A 141 14.94 11.99 7.05
CA GLU A 141 16.28 11.76 7.59
C GLU A 141 17.35 11.69 6.49
N SER A 142 17.02 11.03 5.38
CA SER A 142 17.93 10.92 4.23
C SER A 142 18.14 12.27 3.55
N SER A 143 17.08 13.06 3.36
CA SER A 143 17.17 14.43 2.82
C SER A 143 17.98 15.36 3.73
N LYS A 144 17.84 15.24 5.06
CA LYS A 144 18.65 16.01 6.02
C LYS A 144 20.13 15.64 5.93
N LYS A 145 20.46 14.34 5.82
CA LYS A 145 21.85 13.88 5.67
C LYS A 145 22.46 14.36 4.37
N GLN A 146 21.74 14.27 3.24
CA GLN A 146 22.22 14.78 1.96
C GLN A 146 22.40 16.31 1.97
N GLY A 147 21.48 17.05 2.57
CA GLY A 147 21.61 18.50 2.72
C GLY A 147 22.77 18.92 3.63
N LEU A 148 23.12 18.12 4.64
CA LEU A 148 24.33 18.35 5.44
C LEU A 148 25.60 18.08 4.63
N VAL A 149 25.65 16.97 3.90
CA VAL A 149 26.82 16.62 3.05
C VAL A 149 27.10 17.73 2.03
N LEU A 150 26.06 18.24 1.36
CA LEU A 150 26.21 19.34 0.41
C LEU A 150 26.74 20.62 1.07
N LYS A 151 26.29 20.94 2.29
CA LYS A 151 26.81 22.10 3.04
C LYS A 151 28.26 21.93 3.47
N THR A 152 28.65 20.73 3.90
CA THR A 152 30.03 20.45 4.31
C THR A 152 30.98 20.46 3.11
N GLU A 153 30.52 20.00 1.93
CA GLU A 153 31.28 20.10 0.68
C GLU A 153 31.43 21.54 0.19
N GLU A 154 30.40 22.39 0.35
CA GLU A 154 30.42 23.82 0.00
C GLU A 154 31.35 24.62 0.94
N GLU A 155 31.33 24.32 2.25
CA GLU A 155 32.25 24.92 3.23
C GLU A 155 33.72 24.51 2.97
N ALA A 156 33.97 23.24 2.63
CA ALA A 156 35.32 22.76 2.31
C ALA A 156 35.88 23.36 1.00
N GLN A 157 35.03 23.66 0.01
CA GLN A 157 35.44 24.37 -1.21
C GLN A 157 35.69 25.86 -0.98
N THR A 158 34.99 26.48 -0.04
CA THR A 158 35.17 27.90 0.29
C THR A 158 36.46 28.15 1.08
N GLU A 159 36.82 27.24 2.00
CA GLU A 159 38.08 27.32 2.74
C GLU A 159 39.31 27.11 1.84
N CYS A 160 39.26 26.17 0.90
CA CYS A 160 40.37 25.88 -0.02
C CYS A 160 40.65 27.01 -1.04
N SER A 161 39.67 27.86 -1.34
CA SER A 161 39.87 29.03 -2.23
C SER A 161 40.39 30.28 -1.50
N SER A 162 40.47 30.27 -0.16
CA SER A 162 40.84 31.43 0.65
C SER A 162 42.31 31.46 1.08
N GLU A 163 43.05 30.36 0.92
CA GLU A 163 44.47 30.27 1.28
C GLU A 163 45.44 30.76 0.19
N ASP A 164 44.97 31.03 -1.04
CA ASP A 164 45.81 31.43 -2.18
C ASP A 164 45.98 32.97 -2.36
N LEU A 165 45.46 33.79 -1.44
CA LEU A 165 45.52 35.27 -1.53
C LEU A 165 46.48 35.96 -0.55
N THR A 166 47.39 35.21 0.07
CA THR A 166 48.48 35.79 0.89
C THR A 166 49.84 35.27 0.47
N ILE A 167 50.30 35.66 -0.72
CA ILE A 167 51.75 35.77 -1.00
C ILE A 167 51.99 37.14 -1.65
N THR A 168 52.71 37.96 -0.87
CA THR A 168 53.34 39.27 -1.17
C THR A 168 54.14 39.32 -2.46
#